data_AF-A0A4Y1ZHD8-F1
#
_entry.id   AF-A0A4Y1ZHD8-F1
#
_cell.length_a   1.000
_cell.length_b   1.000
_cell.length_c   1.000
_cell.angle_alpha   90.00
_cell.angle_beta   90.00
_cell.angle_gamma   90.00
#
_symmetry.space_group_name_H-M   'P 1'
#
loop_
_entity.id
_entity.type
_entity.pdbx_description
1 polymer ?
#
loop_
_entity_poly.entity_id
_entity_poly.type
_entity_poly.pdbx_seq_one_letter_code
_entity_poly.pdbx_strand_id
1 'polypeptide(L)'
;MEQLIAPLRNAGLVSSIRGAYGGYVLAKMPSEITAADVIRVLEGPIQPVEVMDDDDPAKRELWVKSVMRYAMCCKGRHSTI
;
A
#
# COMPACT_ATOMS: atom_id res chain seq x y z
N MET A 1 12.27 4.52 -18.55
CA MET A 1 10.91 4.20 -18.04
C MET A 1 11.08 3.35 -16.77
N GLU A 2 11.87 3.83 -15.79
CA GLU A 2 12.25 3.05 -14.60
C GLU A 2 11.89 3.72 -13.26
N GLN A 3 11.28 4.90 -13.28
CA GLN A 3 11.03 5.67 -12.06
C GLN A 3 10.16 4.94 -11.03
N LEU A 4 9.21 4.10 -11.46
CA LEU A 4 8.32 3.38 -10.56
C LEU A 4 8.93 2.08 -10.03
N ILE A 5 9.83 1.45 -10.79
CA ILE A 5 10.37 0.14 -10.43
C ILE A 5 11.52 0.25 -9.43
N ALA A 6 12.34 1.30 -9.52
CA ALA A 6 13.41 1.55 -8.56
C ALA A 6 12.93 1.58 -7.09
N PRO A 7 11.90 2.36 -6.72
CA PRO A 7 11.40 2.38 -5.34
C PRO A 7 10.74 1.05 -4.95
N LEU A 8 9.99 0.39 -5.84
CA LEU A 8 9.38 -0.92 -5.56
C LEU A 8 10.44 -2.02 -5.34
N ARG A 9 11.55 -1.96 -6.08
CA ARG A 9 12.70 -2.87 -5.90
C ARG A 9 13.40 -2.60 -4.57
N ASN A 10 13.63 -1.33 -4.24
CA ASN A 10 14.26 -0.95 -2.98
C ASN A 10 13.40 -1.31 -1.76
N ALA A 11 12.08 -1.26 -1.89
CA ALA A 11 11.13 -1.72 -0.87
C ALA A 11 11.01 -3.25 -0.78
N GLY A 12 11.67 -4.00 -1.66
CA GLY A 12 11.61 -5.46 -1.68
C GLY A 12 10.24 -6.02 -2.05
N LEU A 13 9.45 -5.27 -2.83
CA LEU A 13 8.17 -5.73 -3.40
C LEU A 13 8.38 -6.45 -4.74
N VAL A 14 9.39 -6.05 -5.50
CA VAL A 14 9.76 -6.67 -6.78
C VAL A 14 11.24 -7.03 -6.83
N SER A 15 11.55 -8.13 -7.51
CA SER A 15 12.90 -8.61 -7.78
C SER A 15 13.19 -8.55 -9.28
N SER A 16 14.44 -8.23 -9.64
CA SER A 16 14.89 -8.13 -11.03
C SER A 16 15.54 -9.44 -11.48
N ILE A 17 15.07 -10.01 -12.58
CA ILE A 17 15.69 -11.16 -13.24
C ILE A 17 16.58 -10.63 -14.37
N ARG A 18 17.86 -11.01 -14.35
CA ARG A 18 18.83 -10.67 -15.41
C ARG A 18 18.83 -11.74 -16.50
N GLY A 19 19.01 -11.32 -17.76
CA GLY A 19 19.11 -12.20 -18.92
C GLY A 19 18.33 -11.68 -20.13
N ALA A 20 18.44 -12.38 -21.27
CA ALA A 20 17.72 -12.03 -22.50
C ALA A 20 16.19 -12.11 -22.38
N TYR A 21 15.69 -12.92 -21.44
CA TYR A 21 14.28 -13.02 -21.04
C TYR A 21 14.04 -12.41 -19.64
N GLY A 22 14.89 -11.45 -19.25
CA GLY A 22 14.81 -10.79 -17.96
C GLY A 22 13.55 -9.92 -17.80
N GLY A 23 13.28 -9.51 -16.57
CA GLY A 23 12.08 -8.76 -16.21
C GLY A 23 11.98 -8.55 -14.70
N TYR A 24 10.80 -8.16 -14.24
CA TYR A 24 10.52 -8.00 -12.81
C TYR A 24 9.49 -9.04 -12.36
N VAL A 25 9.75 -9.64 -11.22
CA VAL A 25 8.84 -10.58 -10.55
C VAL A 25 8.51 -10.07 -9.16
N LEU A 26 7.37 -10.49 -8.60
CA LEU A 26 7.05 -10.19 -7.22
C LEU A 26 8.07 -10.88 -6.30
N ALA A 27 8.58 -10.13 -5.32
CA ALA A 27 9.55 -10.66 -4.36
C ALA A 27 8.88 -11.44 -3.21
N LYS A 28 7.56 -11.34 -3.07
CA LYS A 28 6.73 -12.00 -2.05
C LYS A 28 5.45 -12.55 -2.67
N MET A 29 4.68 -13.33 -1.91
CA MET A 29 3.40 -13.82 -2.41
C MET A 29 2.43 -12.65 -2.62
N PRO A 30 1.57 -12.68 -3.65
CA PRO A 30 0.58 -11.63 -3.90
C PRO A 30 -0.36 -11.38 -2.70
N SER A 31 -0.60 -12.40 -1.88
CA SER A 31 -1.38 -12.32 -0.65
C SER A 31 -0.72 -11.49 0.46
N GLU A 32 0.60 -11.32 0.41
CA GLU A 32 1.38 -10.55 1.38
C GLU A 32 1.62 -9.11 0.94
N ILE A 33 1.34 -8.79 -0.33
CA ILE A 33 1.55 -7.46 -0.90
C ILE A 33 0.21 -6.74 -0.95
N THR A 34 0.08 -5.67 -0.17
CA THR A 34 -1.15 -4.88 -0.16
C THR A 34 -1.03 -3.70 -1.12
N ALA A 35 -2.18 -3.20 -1.60
CA ALA A 35 -2.22 -1.94 -2.36
C ALA A 35 -1.66 -0.78 -1.52
N ALA A 36 -1.86 -0.80 -0.19
CA ALA A 36 -1.29 0.19 0.70
C ALA A 36 0.24 0.18 0.72
N ASP A 37 0.90 -0.98 0.61
CA ASP A 37 2.36 -1.06 0.56
C ASP A 37 2.91 -0.45 -0.74
N VAL A 38 2.23 -0.69 -1.86
CA VAL A 38 2.60 -0.08 -3.15
C VAL A 38 2.44 1.44 -3.09
N ILE A 39 1.29 1.92 -2.62
CA ILE A 39 1.00 3.37 -2.52
C ILE A 39 1.99 4.05 -1.56
N ARG A 40 2.29 3.44 -0.41
CA ARG A 40 3.26 3.98 0.56
C ARG A 40 4.66 4.14 -0.01
N VAL A 41 5.07 3.24 -0.89
CA VAL A 41 6.40 3.26 -1.51
C VAL A 41 6.50 4.30 -2.63
N LEU A 42 5.40 4.52 -3.36
CA LEU A 42 5.38 5.44 -4.50
C LEU A 42 5.06 6.89 -4.09
N GLU A 43 4.03 7.08 -3.27
CA GLU A 43 3.46 8.39 -2.93
C GLU A 43 3.85 8.84 -1.51
N GLY A 44 4.38 7.94 -0.68
CA GLY A 44 4.70 8.23 0.72
C GLY A 44 3.54 7.92 1.69
N PRO A 45 3.64 8.36 2.97
CA PRO A 45 2.67 8.01 3.99
C PRO A 45 1.29 8.60 3.66
N ILE A 46 0.27 7.72 3.61
CA ILE A 46 -1.12 8.12 3.39
C ILE A 46 -1.60 8.90 4.62
N GLN A 47 -1.65 10.22 4.50
CA GLN A 47 -2.25 11.08 5.52
C GLN A 47 -3.72 11.33 5.17
N PRO A 48 -4.65 11.20 6.12
CA PRO A 48 -6.01 11.69 5.93
C PRO A 48 -5.94 13.20 5.68
N VAL A 49 -6.52 13.67 4.59
CA VAL A 49 -6.71 15.10 4.38
C VAL A 49 -7.71 15.57 5.44
N GLU A 50 -7.31 16.54 6.26
CA GLU A 50 -8.25 17.21 7.15
C GLU A 50 -9.24 18.00 6.31
N VAL A 51 -10.51 17.62 6.40
CA VAL A 51 -11.61 18.33 5.76
C VAL A 51 -11.80 19.64 6.52
N MET A 52 -11.82 20.76 5.79
CA MET A 52 -12.00 22.13 6.31
C MET A 52 -13.16 22.22 7.32
N ASP A 53 -13.04 23.14 8.27
CA ASP A 53 -13.74 23.22 9.56
C ASP A 53 -15.28 23.31 9.58
N ASP A 54 -15.98 23.13 8.45
CA ASP A 54 -17.44 23.12 8.38
C ASP A 54 -18.08 21.72 8.40
N ASP A 55 -17.29 20.63 8.48
CA ASP A 55 -17.85 19.29 8.57
C ASP A 55 -18.07 18.83 10.02
N ASP A 56 -19.35 18.59 10.32
CA ASP A 56 -19.91 17.91 11.50
C ASP A 56 -18.90 16.92 12.14
N PRO A 57 -18.60 17.05 13.45
CA PRO A 57 -17.65 16.18 14.14
C PRO A 57 -17.96 14.68 13.98
N ALA A 58 -19.23 14.30 13.77
CA ALA A 58 -19.61 12.91 13.49
C ALA A 58 -19.08 12.41 12.13
N LYS A 59 -18.98 13.27 11.11
CA LYS A 59 -18.42 12.90 9.79
C LYS A 59 -16.91 12.69 9.87
N ARG A 60 -16.20 13.52 10.63
CA ARG A 60 -14.75 13.38 10.87
C ARG A 60 -14.45 12.03 11.53
N GLU A 61 -15.22 11.64 12.54
CA GLU A 61 -15.06 10.36 13.22
C GLU A 61 -15.33 9.16 12.31
N LEU A 62 -16.37 9.23 11.46
CA LEU A 62 -16.68 8.18 10.48
C LEU A 62 -15.61 8.05 9.40
N TRP A 63 -15.04 9.17 8.93
CA TRP A 63 -13.96 9.18 7.94
C TRP A 63 -12.69 8.54 8.50
N VAL A 64 -12.26 8.96 9.69
CA VAL A 64 -11.08 8.39 10.36
C VAL A 64 -11.28 6.91 10.64
N LYS A 65 -12.46 6.51 11.14
CA LYS A 65 -12.78 5.09 11.38
C LYS A 65 -12.80 4.27 10.09
N SER A 66 -13.28 4.82 8.98
CA SER A 66 -13.34 4.12 7.68
C SER A 66 -11.94 3.95 7.08
N VAL A 67 -11.12 5.00 7.07
CA VAL A 67 -9.73 4.95 6.60
C VAL A 67 -8.90 4.01 7.47
N MET A 68 -9.02 4.09 8.80
CA MET A 68 -8.32 3.18 9.71
C MET A 68 -8.78 1.73 9.58
N ARG A 69 -10.07 1.48 9.32
CA ARG A 69 -10.60 0.13 9.08
C ARG A 69 -9.99 -0.48 7.82
N TYR A 70 -9.86 0.29 6.74
CA TYR A 70 -9.18 -0.18 5.52
C TYR A 70 -7.69 -0.44 5.76
N ALA A 71 -7.01 0.40 6.54
CA ALA A 71 -5.61 0.18 6.92
C ALA A 71 -5.39 -1.07 7.79
N MET A 72 -6.37 -1.46 8.63
CA MET A 72 -6.27 -2.62 9.51
C MET A 72 -6.75 -3.94 8.90
N CYS A 73 -7.65 -3.92 7.91
CA CYS A 73 -8.24 -5.12 7.33
C CYS A 73 -7.20 -6.08 6.69
N CYS A 74 -6.07 -5.56 6.20
CA CYS A 74 -5.06 -6.38 5.55
C CYS A 74 -4.14 -7.16 6.50
N LYS A 75 -4.04 -6.79 7.79
CA LYS A 75 -3.19 -7.53 8.75
C LYS A 75 -3.86 -8.75 9.40
N GLY A 76 -5.17 -8.95 9.17
CA GLY A 76 -5.99 -9.88 9.95
C GLY A 76 -6.37 -11.20 9.29
N ARG A 77 -5.73 -11.63 8.19
CA ARG A 77 -6.15 -12.85 7.47
C ARG A 77 -5.02 -13.87 7.28
N HIS A 78 -4.39 -14.24 8.40
CA HIS A 78 -3.66 -15.50 8.52
C HIS A 78 -4.23 -16.29 9.69
N SER A 79 -5.43 -16.84 9.49
CA SER A 79 -5.82 -18.04 10.20
C SER A 79 -6.52 -18.94 9.20
N THR A 80 -5.89 -20.09 8.96
CA THR A 80 -6.46 -21.31 8.37
C THR A 80 -6.72 -21.26 6.86
N ILE A 81 -5.86 -21.89 6.06
CA ILE A 81 -5.92 -23.29 5.59
C ILE A 81 -4.55 -23.62 4.95
#